data_AF-A0A183DUW0-F1
#
_entry.id   AF-A0A183DUW0-F1
#
_cell.length_a   1.000
_cell.length_b   1.000
_cell.length_c   1.000
_cell.angle_alpha   90.00
_cell.angle_beta   90.00
_cell.angle_gamma   90.00
#
_symmetry.space_group_name_H-M   'P 1'
#
loop_
_entity.id
_entity.type
_entity.pdbx_description
1 polymer ?
#
loop_
_entity_poly.entity_id
_entity_poly.type
_entity_poly.pdbx_seq_one_letter_code
_entity_poly.pdbx_strand_id
1 'polypeptide(L)'
;MLIRVLSQVDSFTAPLSLWLGLPAAPLITLHRTIENFKPSYREKLDTLPWWIACQHLSASRITDIIENAYFLSKVMLRGLSSFPQIEILGVENPAEFANRVYKGSYAPLTVLIFKYKYPELEEAKKVRFSFPVK
;
A
#
# COMPACT_ATOMS: atom_id res chain seq x y z
N MET A 1 -22.97 -2.24 -2.19
CA MET A 1 -22.56 -2.88 -0.92
C MET A 1 -21.83 -1.90 0.00
N LEU A 2 -20.78 -1.21 -0.46
CA LEU A 2 -19.99 -0.26 0.35
C LEU A 2 -20.83 0.89 0.96
N ILE A 3 -21.70 1.53 0.16
CA ILE A 3 -22.58 2.62 0.63
C ILE A 3 -23.48 2.18 1.79
N ARG A 4 -23.94 0.92 1.76
CA ARG A 4 -24.81 0.33 2.81
C ARG A 4 -24.06 0.05 4.11
N VAL A 5 -22.75 -0.21 4.04
CA VAL A 5 -21.89 -0.38 5.22
C VAL A 5 -21.51 0.98 5.79
N LEU A 6 -21.12 1.93 4.93
CA LEU A 6 -20.78 3.29 5.35
C LEU A 6 -21.98 4.05 5.93
N SER A 7 -23.21 3.72 5.52
CA SER A 7 -24.41 4.30 6.12
C SER A 7 -24.71 3.78 7.53
N GLN A 8 -24.09 2.69 7.97
CA GLN A 8 -24.31 2.12 9.31
C GLN A 8 -23.37 2.71 10.36
N VAL A 9 -22.25 3.32 9.95
CA VAL A 9 -21.27 3.92 10.86
C VAL A 9 -21.58 5.39 11.13
N ASP A 10 -21.23 5.86 12.32
CA ASP A 10 -21.38 7.27 12.72
C ASP A 10 -20.18 8.13 12.31
N SER A 11 -19.03 7.51 12.07
CA SER A 11 -17.84 8.17 11.53
C SER A 11 -16.95 7.20 10.76
N PHE A 12 -16.18 7.76 9.83
CA PHE A 12 -15.21 7.04 9.02
C PHE A 12 -13.93 7.87 8.92
N THR A 13 -12.80 7.31 9.35
CA THR A 13 -11.49 7.95 9.28
C THR A 13 -10.62 7.22 8.28
N ALA A 14 -10.00 7.96 7.37
CA ALA A 14 -9.09 7.39 6.37
C ALA A 14 -7.80 8.21 6.26
N PRO A 15 -6.61 7.58 6.34
CA PRO A 15 -5.33 8.24 6.12
C PRO A 15 -5.03 8.41 4.62
N LEU A 16 -5.95 9.07 3.91
CA LEU A 16 -5.87 9.23 2.46
C LEU A 16 -4.62 10.01 2.03
N SER A 17 -4.11 10.89 2.88
CA SER A 17 -2.86 11.63 2.63
C SER A 17 -1.65 10.70 2.50
N LEU A 18 -1.58 9.62 3.29
CA LEU A 18 -0.51 8.62 3.17
C LEU A 18 -0.62 7.83 1.86
N TRP A 19 -1.84 7.49 1.46
CA TRP A 19 -2.10 6.68 0.27
C TRP A 19 -1.81 7.45 -1.02
N LEU A 20 -2.06 8.77 -1.01
CA LEU A 20 -1.88 9.65 -2.16
C LEU A 20 -0.53 10.40 -2.15
N GLY A 21 0.32 10.16 -1.15
CA GLY A 21 1.65 10.79 -1.06
C GLY A 21 1.60 12.30 -0.79
N LEU A 22 0.66 12.75 0.05
CA LEU A 22 0.47 14.17 0.41
C LEU A 22 0.98 14.43 1.84
N PRO A 23 2.28 14.69 2.05
CA PRO A 23 2.87 14.74 3.39
C PRO A 23 2.33 15.86 4.28
N ALA A 24 1.85 16.97 3.69
CA ALA A 24 1.32 18.11 4.42
C ALA A 24 -0.21 18.04 4.65
N ALA A 25 -0.91 17.06 4.06
CA ALA A 25 -2.36 16.99 4.13
C ALA A 25 -2.82 16.26 5.41
N PRO A 26 -3.76 16.83 6.18
CA PRO A 26 -4.21 16.23 7.43
C PRO A 26 -5.05 14.96 7.18
N LEU A 27 -5.21 14.16 8.23
CA LEU A 27 -6.11 13.02 8.24
C LEU A 27 -7.57 13.48 8.01
N ILE A 28 -8.33 12.76 7.18
CA ILE A 28 -9.74 13.04 6.97
C ILE A 28 -10.58 12.12 7.86
N THR A 29 -11.48 12.72 8.62
CA THR A 29 -12.58 12.02 9.30
C THR A 29 -13.91 12.57 8.80
N LEU A 30 -14.74 11.68 8.27
CA LEU A 30 -16.12 11.95 7.90
C LEU A 30 -17.01 11.56 9.07
N HIS A 31 -17.90 12.45 9.46
CA HIS A 31 -18.92 12.18 10.47
C HIS A 31 -20.30 12.12 9.81
N ARG A 32 -21.20 11.29 10.35
CA ARG A 32 -22.63 11.41 10.08
C ARG A 32 -23.06 12.82 10.51
N THR A 33 -23.99 13.41 9.77
CA THR A 33 -24.44 14.80 9.93
C THR A 33 -24.51 15.22 11.40
N ILE A 34 -23.60 16.11 11.80
CA ILE A 34 -23.58 16.68 13.15
C ILE A 34 -24.32 18.01 13.06
N GLU A 35 -25.46 18.12 13.74
CA GLU A 35 -26.16 19.40 13.85
C GLU A 35 -25.26 20.42 14.55
N ASN A 36 -25.12 21.61 13.96
CA ASN A 36 -24.36 22.75 14.48
C ASN A 36 -22.83 22.66 14.46
N PHE A 37 -22.22 21.77 13.68
CA PHE A 37 -20.76 21.80 13.50
C PHE A 37 -20.30 23.11 12.82
N LYS A 38 -19.46 23.88 13.51
CA LYS A 38 -18.83 25.10 12.97
C LYS A 38 -17.30 24.95 13.05
N PRO A 39 -16.61 24.79 11.91
CA PRO A 39 -15.15 24.67 11.93
C PRO A 39 -14.52 26.00 12.35
N SER A 40 -13.54 25.91 13.24
CA SER A 40 -12.67 27.01 13.64
C SER A 40 -11.82 27.53 12.47
N TYR A 41 -11.23 28.72 12.63
CA TYR A 41 -10.33 29.27 11.61
C TYR A 41 -9.12 28.38 11.34
N ARG A 42 -8.58 27.75 12.38
CA ARG A 42 -7.47 26.81 12.25
C ARG A 42 -7.86 25.59 11.43
N GLU A 43 -8.99 24.95 11.75
CA GLU A 43 -9.48 23.78 11.01
C GLU A 43 -9.73 24.11 9.53
N LYS A 44 -10.21 25.33 9.23
CA LYS A 44 -10.33 25.79 7.83
C LYS A 44 -8.96 25.87 7.14
N LEU A 45 -7.94 26.43 7.79
CA LEU A 45 -6.60 26.52 7.22
C LEU A 45 -5.97 25.12 7.02
N ASP A 46 -6.23 24.20 7.94
CA ASP A 46 -5.75 22.81 7.84
C ASP A 46 -6.32 22.09 6.61
N THR A 47 -7.45 22.54 6.04
CA THR A 47 -8.00 21.96 4.79
C THR A 47 -7.31 22.46 3.51
N LEU A 48 -6.47 23.49 3.56
CA LEU A 48 -5.83 24.06 2.37
C LEU A 48 -5.00 23.06 1.56
N PRO A 49 -4.19 22.16 2.17
CA PRO A 49 -3.47 21.13 1.42
C PRO A 49 -4.42 20.23 0.61
N TRP A 50 -5.58 19.88 1.17
CA TRP A 50 -6.60 19.10 0.45
C TRP A 50 -7.25 19.91 -0.66
N TRP A 51 -7.53 21.19 -0.44
CA TRP A 51 -8.09 22.06 -1.47
C TRP A 51 -7.16 22.17 -2.68
N ILE A 52 -5.85 22.33 -2.47
CA ILE A 52 -4.83 22.34 -3.53
C ILE A 52 -4.73 20.95 -4.18
N ALA A 53 -4.67 19.89 -3.38
CA ALA A 53 -4.53 18.53 -3.88
C ALA A 53 -5.70 18.13 -4.80
N CYS A 54 -6.94 18.51 -4.45
CA CYS A 54 -8.12 18.28 -5.27
C CYS A 54 -8.10 18.98 -6.63
N GLN A 55 -7.31 20.05 -6.82
CA GLN A 55 -7.11 20.67 -8.14
C GLN A 55 -6.31 19.77 -9.09
N HIS A 56 -5.51 18.86 -8.55
CA HIS A 56 -4.59 18.02 -9.31
C HIS A 56 -4.91 16.52 -9.24
N LEU A 57 -5.68 16.09 -8.24
CA LEU A 57 -6.09 14.70 -7.99
C LEU A 57 -7.56 14.52 -8.39
N SER A 58 -7.79 14.26 -9.68
CA SER A 58 -9.09 13.78 -10.15
C SER A 58 -9.35 12.37 -9.62
N ALA A 59 -10.64 11.98 -9.60
CA ALA A 59 -11.02 10.61 -9.24
C ALA A 59 -10.31 9.57 -10.11
N SER A 60 -10.15 9.82 -11.42
CA SER A 60 -9.41 8.94 -12.32
C SER A 60 -7.94 8.78 -11.90
N ARG A 61 -7.27 9.90 -11.59
CA ARG A 61 -5.87 9.89 -11.18
C ARG A 61 -5.66 9.17 -9.85
N ILE A 62 -6.59 9.32 -8.90
CA ILE A 62 -6.57 8.58 -7.63
C ILE A 62 -6.68 7.08 -7.90
N THR A 63 -7.62 6.66 -8.74
CA THR A 63 -7.77 5.25 -9.13
C THR A 63 -6.49 4.74 -9.78
N ASP A 64 -5.92 5.48 -10.74
CA ASP A 64 -4.67 5.09 -11.41
C ASP A 64 -3.51 4.92 -10.42
N ILE A 65 -3.37 5.84 -9.45
CA ILE A 65 -2.33 5.73 -8.40
C ILE A 65 -2.51 4.43 -7.60
N ILE A 66 -3.74 4.15 -7.15
CA ILE A 66 -4.04 2.97 -6.34
C ILE A 66 -3.84 1.68 -7.15
N GLU A 67 -4.32 1.63 -8.39
CA GLU A 67 -4.17 0.48 -9.27
C GLU A 67 -2.71 0.21 -9.63
N ASN A 68 -1.94 1.26 -9.91
CA ASN A 68 -0.51 1.13 -10.17
C ASN A 68 0.25 0.65 -8.93
N ALA A 69 -0.03 1.22 -7.76
CA ALA A 69 0.58 0.76 -6.50
C ALA A 69 0.24 -0.71 -6.23
N TYR A 70 -1.02 -1.11 -6.47
CA TYR A 70 -1.47 -2.50 -6.36
C TYR A 70 -0.78 -3.42 -7.37
N PHE A 71 -0.61 -2.99 -8.61
CA PHE A 71 0.09 -3.77 -9.62
C PHE A 71 1.57 -3.97 -9.25
N LEU A 72 2.25 -2.89 -8.86
CA LEU A 72 3.65 -2.91 -8.47
C LEU A 72 3.89 -3.77 -7.22
N SER A 73 2.97 -3.77 -6.25
CA SER A 73 3.09 -4.63 -5.07
C SER A 73 3.03 -6.12 -5.43
N LYS A 74 2.19 -6.52 -6.39
CA LYS A 74 2.15 -7.90 -6.90
C LYS A 74 3.45 -8.28 -7.61
N VAL A 75 4.00 -7.37 -8.42
CA VAL A 75 5.28 -7.59 -9.10
C VAL A 75 6.42 -7.72 -8.09
N MET A 76 6.47 -6.86 -7.08
CA MET A 76 7.44 -6.92 -6.00
C MET A 76 7.35 -8.25 -5.23
N LEU A 77 6.14 -8.67 -4.85
CA LEU A 77 5.92 -9.96 -4.17
C LEU A 77 6.45 -11.13 -5.01
N ARG A 78 6.16 -11.14 -6.32
CA ARG A 78 6.67 -12.16 -7.24
C ARG A 78 8.20 -12.13 -7.33
N GLY A 79 8.80 -10.95 -7.42
CA GLY A 79 10.26 -10.78 -7.38
C GLY A 79 10.86 -11.33 -6.09
N LEU A 80 10.33 -10.93 -4.93
CA LEU A 80 10.78 -11.39 -3.62
C LEU A 80 10.65 -12.90 -3.46
N SER A 81 9.54 -13.49 -3.91
CA SER A 81 9.33 -14.94 -3.85
C SER A 81 10.30 -15.76 -4.72
N SER A 82 10.98 -15.13 -5.67
CA SER A 82 11.95 -15.80 -6.54
C SER A 82 13.34 -15.91 -5.92
N PHE A 83 13.62 -15.14 -4.87
CA PHE A 83 14.90 -15.19 -4.17
C PHE A 83 14.89 -16.31 -3.12
N PRO A 84 15.72 -17.36 -3.26
CA PRO A 84 15.76 -18.44 -2.27
C PRO A 84 16.19 -17.94 -0.89
N GLN A 85 17.04 -16.89 -0.86
CA GLN A 85 17.58 -16.29 0.36
C GLN A 85 16.52 -15.52 1.19
N ILE A 86 15.32 -15.30 0.65
CA ILE A 86 14.26 -14.56 1.30
C ILE A 86 13.15 -15.54 1.68
N GLU A 87 12.88 -15.67 2.97
CA GLU A 87 11.73 -16.42 3.46
C GLU A 87 10.60 -15.47 3.80
N ILE A 88 9.47 -15.60 3.09
CA ILE A 88 8.25 -14.84 3.37
C ILE A 88 7.49 -15.55 4.49
N LEU A 89 7.27 -14.87 5.61
CA LEU A 89 6.60 -15.43 6.79
C LEU A 89 5.06 -15.39 6.62
N GLY A 90 4.39 -16.39 7.21
CA GLY A 90 2.92 -16.49 7.16
C GLY A 90 2.37 -17.05 5.84
N VAL A 91 3.25 -17.57 4.96
CA VAL A 91 2.88 -18.17 3.67
C VAL A 91 3.62 -19.49 3.52
N GLU A 92 2.89 -20.59 3.30
CA GLU A 92 3.48 -21.94 3.19
C GLU A 92 4.39 -22.08 1.96
N ASN A 93 3.92 -21.61 0.80
CA ASN A 93 4.68 -21.59 -0.45
C ASN A 93 4.69 -20.18 -1.06
N PRO A 94 5.74 -19.39 -0.82
CA PRO A 94 5.85 -18.01 -1.30
C PRO A 94 5.68 -17.85 -2.80
N ALA A 95 6.25 -18.77 -3.60
CA ALA A 95 6.20 -18.69 -5.06
C ALA A 95 4.81 -19.02 -5.61
N GLU A 96 4.16 -20.03 -5.05
CA GLU A 96 2.79 -20.38 -5.42
C GLU A 96 1.80 -19.30 -5.00
N PHE A 97 1.93 -18.79 -3.77
CA PHE A 97 1.14 -17.67 -3.29
C PHE A 97 1.31 -16.43 -4.16
N ALA A 98 2.54 -16.03 -4.46
CA ALA A 98 2.82 -14.88 -5.33
C ALA A 98 2.21 -15.06 -6.72
N ASN A 99 2.27 -16.28 -7.29
CA ASN A 99 1.64 -16.57 -8.58
C ASN A 99 0.11 -16.47 -8.52
N ARG A 100 -0.53 -16.97 -7.45
CA ARG A 100 -1.99 -16.86 -7.25
C ARG A 100 -2.43 -15.40 -7.06
N VAL A 101 -1.67 -14.62 -6.30
CA VAL A 101 -1.91 -13.17 -6.12
C VAL A 101 -1.73 -12.41 -7.43
N TYR A 102 -0.67 -12.72 -8.20
CA TYR A 102 -0.43 -12.10 -9.50
C TYR A 102 -1.56 -12.37 -10.49
N LYS A 103 -2.08 -13.61 -10.52
CA LYS A 103 -3.24 -14.04 -11.32
C LYS A 103 -4.59 -13.50 -10.81
N GLY A 104 -4.61 -12.78 -9.68
CA GLY A 104 -5.83 -12.23 -9.09
C GLY A 104 -6.73 -13.28 -8.42
N SER A 105 -6.23 -14.48 -8.17
CA SER A 105 -6.99 -15.56 -7.53
C SER A 105 -6.99 -15.47 -6.01
N TYR A 106 -6.02 -14.76 -5.42
CA TYR A 106 -5.88 -14.55 -3.98
C TYR A 106 -5.68 -13.06 -3.67
N ALA A 107 -6.18 -12.63 -2.51
CA ALA A 107 -5.91 -11.29 -2.01
C ALA A 107 -4.43 -11.19 -1.56
N PRO A 108 -3.72 -10.09 -1.86
CA PRO A 108 -2.38 -9.88 -1.34
C PRO A 108 -2.40 -9.65 0.17
N LEU A 109 -1.28 -9.98 0.83
CA LEU A 109 -1.08 -9.63 2.23
C LEU A 109 -1.03 -8.11 2.41
N THR A 110 -1.66 -7.62 3.47
CA THR A 110 -1.59 -6.21 3.87
C THR A 110 -0.23 -5.82 4.44
N VAL A 111 0.50 -6.79 4.98
CA VAL A 111 1.87 -6.64 5.50
C VAL A 111 2.70 -7.81 5.02
N LEU A 112 3.84 -7.51 4.41
CA LEU A 112 4.81 -8.52 4.00
C LEU A 112 5.95 -8.57 5.03
N ILE A 113 6.05 -9.68 5.75
CA ILE A 113 7.18 -9.92 6.67
C ILE A 113 8.07 -10.96 6.01
N PHE A 114 9.36 -10.65 5.91
CA PHE A 114 10.35 -11.59 5.39
C PHE A 114 11.59 -11.61 6.29
N LYS A 115 12.28 -12.75 6.28
CA LYS A 115 13.59 -12.92 6.91
C LYS A 115 14.61 -13.39 5.89
N TYR A 116 15.86 -13.00 6.11
CA TYR A 116 16.97 -13.45 5.29
C TYR A 116 17.49 -14.79 5.81
N LYS A 117 17.66 -15.75 4.91
CA LYS A 117 18.32 -17.01 5.18
C LYS A 117 19.83 -16.84 4.96
N TYR A 118 20.52 -16.53 6.05
CA TYR A 118 21.94 -16.18 6.06
C TYR A 118 22.86 -17.21 5.37
N PRO A 119 22.69 -18.54 5.54
CA PRO A 119 23.55 -19.53 4.87
C PRO A 119 23.48 -19.47 3.35
N GLU A 120 22.27 -19.40 2.78
CA GLU A 120 22.01 -19.33 1.34
C GLU A 120 22.46 -17.98 0.75
N LEU A 121 22.48 -16.93 1.59
CA LEU A 121 22.99 -15.61 1.25
C LEU A 121 24.51 -15.59 1.12
N GLU A 122 25.23 -16.32 1.99
CA GLU A 122 26.68 -16.49 1.88
C GLU A 122 27.08 -17.35 0.67
N GLU A 123 26.31 -18.38 0.33
CA GLU A 123 26.50 -19.16 -0.89
C GLU A 123 26.28 -18.32 -2.16
N ALA A 124 25.22 -17.51 -2.20
CA ALA A 124 24.94 -16.62 -3.33
C ALA A 124 26.02 -15.54 -3.52
N LYS A 125 26.62 -15.05 -2.43
CA LYS A 125 27.79 -14.15 -2.51
C LYS A 125 28.98 -14.84 -3.18
N LYS A 126 29.30 -16.08 -2.80
CA LYS A 126 30.42 -16.84 -3.38
C LYS A 126 30.28 -17.02 -4.89
N VAL A 127 29.07 -17.26 -5.39
CA VAL A 127 28.77 -17.42 -6.83
C VAL A 127 28.89 -16.09 -7.61
N ARG A 128 28.59 -14.95 -6.99
CA ARG A 128 28.75 -13.63 -7.64
C ARG A 128 30.21 -13.17 -7.75
N PHE A 129 31.11 -13.67 -6.91
CA PHE A 129 32.54 -13.32 -6.97
C PHE A 129 33.39 -14.30 -7.81
N SER A 130 32.77 -15.30 -8.45
CA SER A 130 33.46 -16.30 -9.27
C SER A 130 33.38 -16.04 -10.78
N PHE A 131 33.01 -14.83 -11.23
CA PHE A 131 33.15 -14.50 -12.66
C PHE A 131 34.64 -14.39 -13.02
N PRO A 132 35.17 -15.22 -13.94
CA PRO A 132 36.52 -15.03 -14.42
C PRO A 132 36.52 -13.74 -15.26
N VAL A 133 37.41 -12.82 -14.90
CA VAL A 133 37.85 -11.75 -15.78
C VAL A 133 38.40 -12.43 -17.03
N LYS A 134 37.68 -12.31 -18.15
CA LYS A 134 38.22 -12.59 -19.48
C LYS A 134 38.67 -11.28 -20.09
#